data_AF-A0A1M2W1X4-F1
#
_entry.id   AF-A0A1M2W1X4-F1
#
_cell.length_a   1.000
_cell.length_b   1.000
_cell.length_c   1.000
_cell.angle_alpha   90.00
_cell.angle_beta   90.00
_cell.angle_gamma   90.00
#
_symmetry.space_group_name_H-M   'P 1'
#
loop_
_entity.id
_entity.type
_entity.pdbx_description
1 polymer ?
#
loop_
_entity_poly.entity_id
_entity_poly.type
_entity_poly.pdbx_seq_one_letter_code
_entity_poly.pdbx_strand_id
1 'polypeptide(L)'
;MSVFSLSSDAQAQPFKGEKIEPDVTSGHLHHLTPDQQAAFTTFKDIIAKGHLYSPDKPHPTHDDPSLLRFLRARRFDAQKAMKQFADSEAWRKKHNVDALYATFPIDEFEGARRFYPRWTGRRDKVTEPHSAAVWESLRRSSDRSR
;
A
#
# COMPACT_ATOMS: atom_id res chain seq x y z
N MET A 1 8.81 23.76 -65.18
CA MET A 1 8.02 22.79 -64.40
C MET A 1 8.70 21.44 -64.63
N SER A 2 9.20 20.65 -63.68
CA SER A 2 8.89 20.46 -62.26
C SER A 2 10.18 20.02 -61.55
N VAL A 3 10.39 20.49 -60.32
CA VAL A 3 11.55 20.17 -59.47
C VAL A 3 11.17 19.12 -58.43
N PHE A 4 12.01 18.09 -58.35
CA PHE A 4 12.31 17.18 -57.25
C PHE A 4 11.17 16.48 -56.46
N SER A 5 11.18 15.16 -56.61
CA SER A 5 10.69 14.14 -55.68
C SER A 5 11.24 14.35 -54.26
N LEU A 6 10.40 14.14 -53.24
CA LEU A 6 10.84 13.59 -51.95
C LEU A 6 9.71 12.74 -51.36
N SER A 7 9.97 11.42 -51.30
CA SER A 7 9.21 10.46 -50.51
C SER A 7 9.31 10.84 -49.03
N SER A 8 8.18 10.86 -48.32
CA SER A 8 8.17 10.88 -46.85
C SER A 8 7.30 9.73 -46.39
N ASP A 9 7.89 8.55 -46.42
CA ASP A 9 7.45 7.43 -45.61
C ASP A 9 7.58 7.85 -44.14
N ALA A 10 6.48 8.33 -43.57
CA ALA A 10 6.36 8.50 -42.12
C ALA A 10 6.24 7.10 -41.49
N GLN A 11 7.35 6.37 -41.47
CA GLN A 11 7.52 5.18 -40.66
C GLN A 11 7.45 5.63 -39.20
N ALA A 12 6.30 5.41 -38.57
CA ALA A 12 6.16 5.44 -37.12
C ALA A 12 7.10 4.37 -36.55
N GLN A 13 8.30 4.80 -36.15
CA GLN A 13 9.23 3.95 -35.43
C GLN A 13 8.60 3.60 -34.07
N PRO A 14 8.54 2.32 -33.67
CA PRO A 14 8.07 1.96 -32.34
C PRO A 14 9.00 2.59 -31.30
N PHE A 15 8.46 3.43 -30.41
CA PHE A 15 9.22 4.03 -29.31
C PHE A 15 9.87 2.92 -28.50
N LYS A 16 11.19 2.86 -28.61
CA LYS A 16 12.06 1.84 -28.07
C LYS A 16 12.06 1.92 -26.54
N GLY A 17 11.22 1.11 -25.90
CA GLY A 17 11.28 0.65 -24.51
C GLY A 17 12.07 1.54 -23.55
N GLU A 18 11.64 2.79 -23.37
CA GLU A 18 12.20 3.67 -22.35
C GLU A 18 11.78 3.14 -20.99
N LYS A 19 12.74 2.94 -20.08
CA LYS A 19 12.46 2.54 -18.71
C LYS A 19 11.81 3.74 -18.03
N ILE A 20 10.49 3.71 -17.92
CA ILE A 20 9.75 4.67 -17.11
C ILE A 20 10.05 4.30 -15.66
N GLU A 21 10.98 5.00 -15.03
CA GLU A 21 11.14 4.91 -13.58
C GLU A 21 9.86 5.47 -12.96
N PRO A 22 9.07 4.64 -12.24
CA PRO A 22 7.84 5.11 -11.64
C PRO A 22 8.20 6.15 -10.57
N ASP A 23 7.63 7.34 -10.65
CA ASP A 23 7.77 8.33 -9.58
C ASP A 23 7.16 7.75 -8.30
N VAL A 24 8.04 7.42 -7.35
CA VAL A 24 7.71 6.81 -6.07
C VAL A 24 6.83 7.74 -5.23
N THR A 25 6.86 9.06 -5.50
CA THR A 25 6.08 10.06 -4.76
C THR A 25 4.71 10.36 -5.37
N SER A 26 4.42 9.84 -6.56
CA SER A 26 3.15 10.08 -7.23
C SER A 26 1.94 9.57 -6.42
N GLY A 27 0.94 10.43 -6.22
CA GLY A 27 -0.26 10.11 -5.44
C GLY A 27 -0.05 10.05 -3.92
N HIS A 28 1.10 10.52 -3.43
CA HIS A 28 1.33 10.78 -2.01
C HIS A 28 0.87 12.19 -1.61
N LEU A 29 0.78 12.43 -0.30
CA LEU A 29 0.43 13.75 0.24
C LEU A 29 1.37 14.82 -0.33
N HIS A 30 0.81 15.97 -0.72
CA HIS A 30 1.48 17.08 -1.42
C HIS A 30 1.93 16.82 -2.88
N HIS A 31 1.73 15.62 -3.42
CA HIS A 31 2.07 15.25 -4.81
C HIS A 31 0.84 14.67 -5.54
N LEU A 32 -0.30 15.33 -5.37
CA LEU A 32 -1.59 14.94 -5.93
C LEU A 32 -1.90 15.79 -7.16
N THR A 33 -2.43 15.15 -8.20
CA THR A 33 -3.01 15.90 -9.33
C THR A 33 -4.34 16.54 -8.89
N PRO A 34 -4.83 17.59 -9.59
CA PRO A 34 -6.10 18.23 -9.25
C PRO A 34 -7.28 17.24 -9.20
N ASP A 35 -7.32 16.29 -10.13
CA ASP A 35 -8.35 15.24 -10.18
C ASP A 35 -8.27 14.30 -8.96
N GLN A 36 -7.05 13.93 -8.56
CA GLN A 36 -6.84 13.09 -7.37
C GLN A 36 -7.23 13.84 -6.09
N GLN A 37 -6.99 15.14 -6.03
CA GLN A 37 -7.42 15.98 -4.92
C GLN A 37 -8.95 16.05 -4.84
N ALA A 38 -9.64 16.20 -5.97
CA ALA A 38 -11.10 16.17 -6.02
C ALA A 38 -11.69 14.81 -5.63
N ALA A 39 -11.05 13.71 -6.03
CA ALA A 39 -11.43 12.37 -5.58
C ALA A 39 -11.22 12.21 -4.06
N PHE A 40 -10.15 12.79 -3.51
CA PHE A 40 -9.84 12.76 -2.08
C PHE A 40 -10.84 13.55 -1.23
N THR A 41 -11.24 14.75 -1.68
CA THR A 41 -12.28 15.53 -0.98
C THR A 41 -13.62 14.80 -1.01
N THR A 42 -14.03 14.28 -2.19
CA THR A 42 -15.25 13.48 -2.34
C THR A 42 -15.24 12.26 -1.40
N PHE A 43 -14.09 11.58 -1.31
CA PHE A 43 -13.93 10.44 -0.40
C PHE A 43 -14.09 10.85 1.07
N LYS A 44 -13.47 11.95 1.51
CA LYS A 44 -13.65 12.48 2.88
C LYS A 44 -15.12 12.76 3.18
N ASP A 45 -15.85 13.38 2.26
CA ASP A 45 -17.27 13.68 2.43
C ASP A 45 -18.13 12.41 2.58
N ILE A 46 -17.85 11.37 1.79
CA ILE A 46 -18.56 10.10 1.87
C ILE A 46 -18.33 9.42 3.22
N ILE A 47 -17.07 9.37 3.70
CA ILE A 47 -16.75 8.69 4.96
C ILE A 47 -17.28 9.49 6.16
N ALA A 48 -17.25 10.82 6.09
CA ALA A 48 -17.84 11.69 7.10
C ALA A 48 -19.35 11.44 7.22
N LYS A 49 -20.08 11.33 6.11
CA LYS A 49 -21.50 10.94 6.08
C LYS A 49 -21.75 9.55 6.64
N GLY A 50 -20.82 8.62 6.43
CA GLY A 50 -20.89 7.25 6.95
C GLY A 50 -20.58 7.13 8.46
N HIS A 51 -20.19 8.22 9.14
CA HIS A 51 -19.69 8.21 10.52
C HIS A 51 -18.51 7.24 10.77
N LEU A 52 -17.81 6.84 9.70
CA LEU A 52 -16.66 5.93 9.77
C LEU A 52 -15.35 6.69 10.01
N TYR A 53 -15.37 8.02 9.92
CA TYR A 53 -14.24 8.92 10.11
C TYR A 53 -14.65 10.10 10.97
N SER A 54 -13.82 10.42 11.96
CA SER A 54 -14.04 11.52 12.89
C SER A 54 -12.68 12.19 13.14
N PRO A 55 -12.35 13.27 12.41
CA PRO A 55 -11.05 13.94 12.52
C PRO A 55 -10.86 14.63 13.89
N ASP A 56 -11.96 14.99 14.55
CA ASP A 56 -11.94 15.77 15.80
C ASP A 56 -11.66 14.95 17.07
N LYS A 57 -11.41 13.65 16.93
CA LYS A 57 -11.07 12.82 18.10
C LYS A 57 -9.60 13.08 18.48
N PRO A 58 -9.26 13.13 19.80
CA PRO A 58 -7.88 13.34 20.25
C PRO A 58 -6.90 12.28 19.74
N HIS A 59 -7.42 11.10 19.36
CA HIS A 59 -6.70 10.10 18.59
C HIS A 59 -7.52 9.76 17.34
N PRO A 60 -7.30 10.43 16.21
CA PRO A 60 -7.93 10.08 14.95
C PRO A 60 -7.52 8.65 14.58
N THR A 61 -8.50 7.80 14.25
CA THR A 61 -8.20 6.41 13.87
C THR A 61 -7.39 6.34 12.57
N HIS A 62 -7.47 7.39 11.72
CA HIS A 62 -6.85 7.44 10.41
C HIS A 62 -6.33 8.83 10.07
N ASP A 63 -5.08 8.90 9.62
CA ASP A 63 -4.49 10.12 9.05
C ASP A 63 -4.78 10.26 7.55
N ASP A 64 -4.64 11.47 7.00
CA ASP A 64 -4.73 11.75 5.56
C ASP A 64 -3.91 10.80 4.66
N PRO A 65 -2.61 10.51 4.94
CA PRO A 65 -1.85 9.53 4.16
C PRO A 65 -2.45 8.12 4.24
N SER A 66 -3.08 7.73 5.36
CA SER A 66 -3.75 6.43 5.50
C SER A 66 -4.99 6.36 4.61
N LEU A 67 -5.77 7.44 4.53
CA LEU A 67 -6.90 7.55 3.61
C LEU A 67 -6.45 7.48 2.14
N LEU A 68 -5.35 8.14 1.78
CA LEU A 68 -4.78 8.09 0.43
C LEU A 68 -4.29 6.68 0.03
N ARG A 69 -3.91 5.82 0.98
CA ARG A 69 -3.54 4.41 0.66
C ARG A 69 -4.73 3.62 0.10
N PHE A 70 -5.94 3.84 0.62
CA PHE A 70 -7.15 3.19 0.12
C PHE A 70 -7.52 3.68 -1.28
N LEU A 71 -7.39 4.98 -1.54
CA LEU A 71 -7.64 5.55 -2.87
C LEU A 71 -6.63 5.03 -3.90
N ARG A 72 -5.34 4.99 -3.56
CA ARG A 72 -4.31 4.43 -4.46
C ARG A 72 -4.58 2.97 -4.81
N ALA A 73 -5.00 2.15 -3.84
CA ALA A 73 -5.34 0.75 -4.06
C ALA A 73 -6.54 0.53 -5.00
N ARG A 74 -7.36 1.58 -5.22
CA ARG A 74 -8.56 1.54 -6.07
C ARG A 74 -8.53 2.55 -7.21
N ARG A 75 -7.34 2.99 -7.63
CA ARG A 75 -7.14 3.92 -8.75
C ARG A 75 -7.97 5.21 -8.58
N PHE A 76 -8.06 5.72 -7.35
CA PHE A 76 -8.83 6.93 -6.98
C PHE A 76 -10.34 6.86 -7.19
N ASP A 77 -10.93 5.65 -7.25
CA ASP A 77 -12.39 5.46 -7.20
C ASP A 77 -12.90 5.59 -5.76
N ALA A 78 -13.56 6.71 -5.44
CA ALA A 78 -14.03 7.03 -4.09
C ALA A 78 -15.07 6.04 -3.54
N GLN A 79 -15.96 5.51 -4.39
CA GLN A 79 -17.02 4.58 -3.96
C GLN A 79 -16.43 3.21 -3.60
N LYS A 80 -15.54 2.68 -4.46
CA LYS A 80 -14.87 1.41 -4.19
C LYS A 80 -13.92 1.51 -3.00
N ALA A 81 -13.24 2.64 -2.85
CA ALA A 81 -12.38 2.90 -1.70
C ALA A 81 -13.19 2.93 -0.38
N MET A 82 -14.39 3.51 -0.39
CA MET A 82 -15.26 3.53 0.79
C MET A 82 -15.68 2.13 1.21
N LYS A 83 -16.09 1.28 0.28
CA LYS A 83 -16.40 -0.12 0.58
C LYS A 83 -15.22 -0.85 1.22
N GLN A 84 -14.02 -0.73 0.62
CA GLN A 84 -12.81 -1.35 1.16
C GLN A 84 -12.47 -0.83 2.57
N PHE A 85 -12.66 0.47 2.81
CA PHE A 85 -12.43 1.07 4.12
C PHE A 85 -13.43 0.55 5.17
N ALA A 86 -14.71 0.50 4.84
CA ALA A 86 -15.76 -0.03 5.71
C ALA A 86 -15.52 -1.51 6.07
N ASP A 87 -15.17 -2.33 5.08
CA ASP A 87 -14.84 -3.74 5.29
C ASP A 87 -13.62 -3.91 6.21
N SER A 88 -12.61 -3.05 6.05
CA SER A 88 -11.40 -3.06 6.89
C SER A 88 -11.71 -2.69 8.34
N GLU A 89 -12.52 -1.67 8.57
CA GLU A 89 -12.95 -1.26 9.92
C GLU A 89 -13.83 -2.31 10.59
N ALA A 90 -14.74 -2.95 9.84
CA ALA A 90 -15.54 -4.06 10.35
C ALA A 90 -14.65 -5.24 10.78
N TRP A 91 -13.62 -5.56 9.98
CA TRP A 91 -12.65 -6.59 10.31
C TRP A 91 -11.84 -6.24 11.57
N ARG A 92 -11.36 -5.00 11.70
CA ARG A 92 -10.60 -4.54 12.88
C ARG A 92 -11.42 -4.66 14.16
N LYS A 93 -12.70 -4.26 14.13
CA LYS A 93 -13.63 -4.40 15.25
C LYS A 93 -13.88 -5.87 15.59
N LYS A 94 -14.11 -6.72 14.58
CA LYS A 94 -14.35 -8.16 14.78
C LYS A 94 -13.16 -8.86 15.44
N HIS A 95 -11.93 -8.50 15.06
CA HIS A 95 -10.71 -9.12 15.56
C HIS A 95 -10.06 -8.37 16.74
N ASN A 96 -10.71 -7.32 17.24
CA ASN A 96 -10.26 -6.48 18.34
C ASN A 96 -8.78 -6.08 18.23
N VAL A 97 -8.38 -5.62 17.04
CA VAL A 97 -6.97 -5.36 16.69
C VAL A 97 -6.34 -4.31 17.59
N ASP A 98 -7.13 -3.33 18.05
CA ASP A 98 -6.63 -2.23 18.89
C ASP A 98 -6.20 -2.71 20.28
N ALA A 99 -6.88 -3.72 20.83
CA ALA A 99 -6.51 -4.33 22.11
C ALA A 99 -5.52 -5.48 21.96
N LEU A 100 -5.38 -6.06 20.75
CA LEU A 100 -4.64 -7.29 20.50
C LEU A 100 -3.24 -7.26 21.13
N TYR A 101 -2.49 -6.17 20.91
CA TYR A 101 -1.12 -6.05 21.41
C TYR A 101 -1.05 -5.91 22.94
N ALA A 102 -2.05 -5.26 23.55
CA ALA A 102 -2.11 -5.09 25.00
C ALA A 102 -2.56 -6.37 25.72
N THR A 103 -3.36 -7.21 25.06
CA THR A 103 -3.91 -8.44 25.64
C THR A 103 -3.10 -9.70 25.31
N PHE A 104 -2.11 -9.61 24.43
CA PHE A 104 -1.37 -10.79 23.96
C PHE A 104 -0.47 -11.38 25.06
N PRO A 105 -0.53 -12.71 25.32
CA PRO A 105 0.32 -13.34 26.33
C PRO A 105 1.80 -13.35 25.89
N ILE A 106 2.66 -12.81 26.74
CA ILE A 106 4.10 -12.67 26.47
C ILE A 106 4.79 -14.05 26.34
N ASP A 107 4.35 -15.04 27.12
CA ASP A 107 4.93 -16.39 27.09
C ASP A 107 4.74 -17.07 25.72
N GLU A 108 3.57 -16.89 25.11
CA GLU A 108 3.29 -17.40 23.76
C GLU A 108 4.13 -16.67 22.71
N PHE A 109 4.32 -15.36 22.87
CA PHE A 109 5.14 -14.55 21.98
C PHE A 109 6.61 -15.01 21.98
N GLU A 110 7.20 -15.21 23.15
CA GLU A 110 8.57 -15.70 23.30
C GLU A 110 8.72 -17.17 22.87
N GLY A 111 7.69 -17.99 23.07
CA GLY A 111 7.63 -19.35 22.53
C GLY A 111 7.67 -19.36 21.00
N ALA A 112 6.82 -18.56 20.35
CA ALA A 112 6.74 -18.46 18.89
C ALA A 112 8.05 -17.94 18.26
N ARG A 113 8.74 -17.01 18.94
CA ARG A 113 10.00 -16.43 18.44
C ARG A 113 11.12 -17.46 18.28
N ARG A 114 11.10 -18.55 19.05
CA ARG A 114 12.08 -19.66 18.94
C ARG A 114 11.88 -20.47 17.66
N PHE A 115 10.63 -20.72 17.27
CA PHE A 115 10.31 -21.51 16.08
C PHE A 115 10.43 -20.72 14.79
N TYR A 116 10.12 -19.41 14.84
CA TYR A 116 10.16 -18.56 13.66
C TYR A 116 10.83 -17.21 13.98
N PRO A 117 12.18 -17.18 13.99
CA PRO A 117 12.90 -15.96 14.30
C PRO A 117 12.68 -14.94 13.18
N ARG A 118 12.02 -13.82 13.53
CA ARG A 118 11.90 -12.63 12.67
C ARG A 118 12.75 -11.51 13.25
N TRP A 119 13.53 -10.86 12.39
CA TRP A 119 14.32 -9.68 12.73
C TRP A 119 14.03 -8.58 11.71
N THR A 120 13.75 -7.39 12.23
CA THR A 120 13.72 -6.14 11.46
C THR A 120 14.96 -5.34 11.86
N GLY A 121 15.87 -5.00 10.95
CA GLY A 121 17.02 -4.20 11.38
C GLY A 121 18.02 -3.74 10.34
N ARG A 122 18.03 -4.28 9.12
CA ARG A 122 18.72 -3.59 8.02
C ARG A 122 17.75 -2.56 7.42
N ARG A 123 18.19 -1.30 7.35
CA ARG A 123 17.51 -0.25 6.59
C ARG A 123 18.41 0.14 5.44
N ASP A 124 17.85 0.31 4.25
CA ASP A 124 18.58 0.85 3.11
C ASP A 124 18.67 2.39 3.20
N LYS A 125 19.40 3.01 2.26
CA LYS A 125 19.47 4.48 2.13
C LYS A 125 18.09 5.11 1.89
N VAL A 126 17.20 4.37 1.25
CA VAL A 126 15.76 4.65 1.25
C VAL A 126 15.20 3.96 2.50
N THR A 127 14.53 4.71 3.37
CA THR A 127 14.23 4.36 4.77
C THR A 127 13.24 3.20 4.97
N GLU A 128 13.18 2.25 4.05
CA GLU A 128 12.34 1.07 4.14
C GLU A 128 13.00 0.01 5.07
N PRO A 129 12.26 -0.52 6.05
CA PRO A 129 12.75 -1.58 6.90
C PRO A 129 12.76 -2.91 6.12
N HIS A 130 13.92 -3.58 6.08
CA HIS A 130 13.99 -4.96 5.57
C HIS A 130 13.55 -5.93 6.66
N SER A 131 12.53 -6.73 6.35
CA SER A 131 12.13 -7.89 7.15
C SER A 131 12.79 -9.15 6.58
N ALA A 132 13.70 -9.77 7.33
CA ALA A 132 14.24 -11.08 6.98
C ALA A 132 13.48 -12.17 7.75
N ALA A 133 13.01 -13.19 7.03
CA ALA A 133 12.44 -14.39 7.62
C ALA A 133 13.22 -15.61 7.11
N VAL A 134 13.85 -16.34 8.02
CA VAL A 134 14.67 -17.51 7.68
C VAL A 134 13.79 -18.75 7.63
N TRP A 135 13.51 -19.24 6.42
CA TRP A 135 12.67 -20.44 6.18
C TRP A 135 13.46 -21.76 6.11
N GLU A 136 14.79 -21.72 6.23
CA GLU A 136 15.69 -22.86 6.00
C GLU A 136 15.52 -24.02 6.99
N SER A 137 15.03 -23.77 8.22
CA SER A 137 14.95 -24.77 9.29
C SER A 137 13.81 -25.78 9.14
N LEU A 138 12.73 -25.45 8.44
CA LEU A 138 11.57 -26.35 8.26
C LEU A 138 11.81 -27.41 7.18
N ARG A 139 12.75 -27.19 6.25
CA ARG A 139 13.01 -28.10 5.12
C ARG A 139 13.87 -29.32 5.51
N ARG A 140 14.59 -29.26 6.64
CA ARG A 140 15.48 -30.35 7.09
C ARG A 140 14.77 -31.50 7.83
N SER A 141 13.54 -31.32 8.31
CA SER A 141 12.82 -32.36 9.04
C SER A 141 12.04 -33.32 8.12
N SER A 142 11.73 -32.92 6.89
CA SER A 142 11.01 -33.75 5.90
C SER A 142 11.91 -34.75 5.16
N ASP A 143 13.23 -34.59 5.24
CA ASP A 143 14.21 -35.38 4.46
C ASP A 143 14.95 -36.43 5.31
N ARG A 144 14.49 -36.65 6.55
CA ARG A 144 15.09 -37.62 7.49
C ARG A 144 14.22 -38.87 7.72
N SER A 145 13.21 -39.09 6.88
CA SER A 145 12.35 -40.28 6.90
C SER A 145 12.18 -40.89 5.50
N ARG A 146 13.31 -41.22 4.87
CA ARG A 146 13.41 -42.19 3.78
C ARG A 146 14.62 -43.08 4.01
#